data_AF-A0A162GII0-F1
#
_entry.id   AF-A0A162GII0-F1
#
_cell.length_a   1.000
_cell.length_b   1.000
_cell.length_c   1.000
_cell.angle_alpha   90.00
_cell.angle_beta   90.00
_cell.angle_gamma   90.00
#
_symmetry.space_group_name_H-M   'P 1'
#
loop_
_entity.id
_entity.type
_entity.pdbx_description
1 polymer ?
#
loop_
_entity_poly.entity_id
_entity_poly.type
_entity_poly.pdbx_seq_one_letter_code
_entity_poly.pdbx_strand_id
1 'polypeptide(L)'
;MKKLVLLALLVSATSSLAYADNRCGGTQGVSCNGFYNRFDALKVLLEVENSTQDAEQNLAIVEAAQKRYNLNLRYVVDNFVHLQQALGGGGATADTRQAFNLILQALRGPRTLDMLVTSYIELLRAENSKEDAALNFILVAEKVSSSPASFSQANRFFTSLLLLLGNNHTNYARDVFSRAMFVSKTYSLTDLHTSFKMLLNTENSIEDSIGNFDLVLRGADRCGDLTKATLDFLQVLQQYSNSQTKEARNMFIRLYEI
;
A
#
# COMPACT_ATOMS: atom_id res chain seq x y z
N MET A 1 35.93 -4.76 10.88
CA MET A 1 35.04 -4.53 12.04
C MET A 1 33.84 -5.49 12.10
N LYS A 2 33.07 -5.71 11.03
CA LYS A 2 31.91 -6.66 11.02
C LYS A 2 32.22 -8.08 11.56
N LYS A 3 33.38 -8.67 11.25
CA LYS A 3 33.78 -10.01 11.74
C LYS A 3 34.15 -10.07 13.24
N LEU A 4 34.66 -8.98 13.82
CA LEU A 4 35.05 -8.93 15.23
C LEU A 4 33.83 -8.73 16.15
N VAL A 5 32.80 -8.03 15.67
CA VAL A 5 31.52 -7.86 16.40
C VAL A 5 30.71 -9.16 16.43
N LEU A 6 30.75 -9.95 15.34
CA LEU A 6 30.16 -11.30 15.32
C LEU A 6 30.79 -12.21 16.39
N LEU A 7 32.11 -12.09 16.61
CA LEU A 7 32.84 -12.82 17.64
C LEU A 7 32.50 -12.34 19.06
N ALA A 8 32.30 -11.03 19.26
CA ALA A 8 31.93 -10.48 20.57
C ALA A 8 30.50 -10.88 20.99
N LEU A 9 29.56 -10.95 20.04
CA LEU A 9 28.18 -11.43 20.26
C LEU A 9 28.13 -12.95 20.52
N LEU A 10 29.05 -13.73 19.95
CA LEU A 10 29.22 -15.15 20.29
C LEU A 10 29.59 -15.33 21.78
N VAL A 11 30.36 -14.41 22.37
CA VAL A 11 30.78 -14.51 23.77
C VAL A 11 29.64 -14.13 24.74
N SER A 12 28.82 -13.12 24.43
CA SER A 12 27.66 -12.75 25.26
C SER A 12 26.45 -13.68 25.09
N ALA A 13 26.37 -14.44 23.99
CA ALA A 13 25.33 -15.46 23.78
C ALA A 13 25.56 -16.76 24.59
N THR A 14 26.80 -17.04 25.03
CA THR A 14 27.11 -18.26 25.81
C THR A 14 26.37 -18.34 27.15
N SER A 15 26.00 -17.18 27.74
CA SER A 15 25.22 -17.13 28.98
C SER A 15 23.75 -17.52 28.76
N SER A 16 23.24 -17.38 27.52
CA SER A 16 21.86 -17.72 27.15
C SER A 16 21.69 -19.13 26.57
N LEU A 17 22.77 -19.71 26.04
CA LEU A 17 22.78 -21.08 25.51
C LEU A 17 22.62 -22.14 26.62
N ALA A 18 23.14 -21.88 27.83
CA ALA A 18 22.94 -22.75 28.98
C ALA A 18 21.46 -22.86 29.41
N TYR A 19 20.60 -21.91 28.99
CA TYR A 19 19.16 -21.95 29.27
C TYR A 19 18.32 -22.56 28.13
N ALA A 20 18.91 -22.74 26.94
CA ALA A 20 18.25 -23.37 25.80
C ALA A 20 18.40 -24.91 25.82
N ASP A 21 19.50 -25.43 26.36
CA ASP A 21 19.76 -26.88 26.44
C ASP A 21 18.73 -27.65 27.28
N ASN A 22 18.08 -26.99 28.24
CA ASN A 22 17.06 -27.62 29.09
C ASN A 22 15.65 -27.69 28.48
N ARG A 23 15.42 -27.22 27.24
CA ARG A 23 14.12 -27.33 26.56
C ARG A 23 14.07 -28.39 25.46
N CYS A 24 15.22 -28.92 25.07
CA CYS A 24 15.31 -30.04 24.15
C CYS A 24 15.48 -31.30 24.98
N GLY A 25 14.37 -32.01 25.24
CA GLY A 25 14.39 -33.28 25.96
C GLY A 25 15.49 -34.19 25.41
N GLY A 26 16.36 -34.66 26.31
CA GLY A 26 17.58 -35.41 26.02
C GLY A 26 17.35 -36.80 25.42
N THR A 27 16.77 -36.86 24.22
CA THR A 27 16.67 -38.08 23.42
C THR A 27 17.34 -37.83 22.08
N GLN A 28 18.48 -38.50 21.90
CA GLN A 28 19.26 -38.50 20.67
C GLN A 28 18.38 -38.91 19.48
N GLY A 29 18.38 -38.11 18.41
CA GLY A 29 17.81 -38.50 17.11
C GLY A 29 16.62 -37.67 16.61
N VAL A 30 16.11 -36.70 17.36
CA VAL A 30 15.14 -35.74 16.81
C VAL A 30 15.92 -34.56 16.23
N SER A 31 16.02 -34.51 14.90
CA SER A 31 16.45 -33.31 14.18
C SER A 31 15.58 -32.14 14.63
N CYS A 32 16.17 -31.17 15.34
CA CYS A 32 15.54 -29.90 15.64
C CYS A 32 15.33 -29.17 14.30
N ASN A 33 14.22 -29.44 13.62
CA ASN A 33 13.77 -28.56 12.54
C ASN A 33 13.69 -27.15 13.14
N GLY A 34 14.60 -26.30 12.67
CA GLY A 34 15.11 -25.13 13.39
C GLY A 34 14.03 -24.22 13.96
N PHE A 35 14.00 -24.14 15.29
CA PHE A 35 13.22 -23.14 16.00
C PHE A 35 13.83 -21.75 15.73
N TYR A 36 13.14 -20.93 14.94
CA TYR A 36 13.57 -19.57 14.64
C TYR A 36 13.43 -18.70 15.89
N ASN A 37 14.57 -18.34 16.49
CA ASN A 37 14.61 -17.67 17.77
C ASN A 37 15.10 -16.21 17.64
N ARG A 38 15.21 -15.54 18.78
CA ARG A 38 15.67 -14.15 18.86
C ARG A 38 17.07 -13.93 18.27
N PHE A 39 17.98 -14.90 18.43
CA PHE A 39 19.33 -14.80 17.88
C PHE A 39 19.31 -14.90 16.35
N ASP A 40 18.49 -15.78 15.79
CA ASP A 40 18.30 -15.88 14.32
C ASP A 40 17.72 -14.57 13.76
N ALA A 41 16.72 -13.99 14.44
CA ALA A 41 16.14 -12.71 14.09
C ALA A 41 17.18 -11.57 14.09
N LEU A 42 17.97 -11.46 15.17
CA LEU A 42 19.02 -10.45 15.27
C LEU A 42 20.07 -10.60 14.16
N LYS A 43 20.46 -11.84 13.85
CA LYS A 43 21.43 -12.11 12.78
C LYS A 43 20.94 -11.59 11.43
N VAL A 44 19.68 -11.87 11.07
CA VAL A 44 19.09 -11.37 9.82
C VAL A 44 19.03 -9.83 9.80
N LEU A 45 18.65 -9.20 10.91
CA LEU A 45 18.60 -7.74 10.99
C LEU A 45 19.99 -7.11 10.88
N LEU A 46 21.02 -7.72 11.47
CA LEU A 46 22.42 -7.28 11.33
C LEU A 46 22.96 -7.38 9.90
N GLU A 47 22.40 -8.26 9.07
CA GLU A 47 22.80 -8.41 7.67
C GLU A 47 22.29 -7.26 6.80
N VAL A 48 21.13 -6.68 7.14
CA VAL A 48 20.52 -5.57 6.39
C VAL A 48 20.79 -4.20 6.98
N GLU A 49 21.21 -4.14 8.24
CA GLU A 49 21.59 -2.92 8.94
C GLU A 49 23.07 -2.56 8.79
N ASN A 50 23.34 -1.25 8.86
CA ASN A 50 24.71 -0.74 8.90
C ASN A 50 25.25 -0.60 10.34
N SER A 51 24.40 -0.74 11.34
CA SER A 51 24.69 -0.49 12.75
C SER A 51 24.10 -1.60 13.63
N THR A 52 24.91 -2.09 14.59
CA THR A 52 24.45 -3.06 15.59
C THR A 52 23.34 -2.49 16.47
N GLN A 53 23.46 -1.22 16.86
CA GLN A 53 22.44 -0.54 17.66
C GLN A 53 21.11 -0.47 16.90
N ASP A 54 21.15 -0.23 15.59
CA ASP A 54 19.95 -0.15 14.77
C ASP A 54 19.27 -1.50 14.60
N ALA A 55 20.05 -2.57 14.42
CA ALA A 55 19.55 -3.94 14.38
C ALA A 55 18.87 -4.34 15.69
N GLU A 56 19.44 -3.98 16.84
CA GLU A 56 18.83 -4.24 18.16
C GLU A 56 17.53 -3.46 18.37
N GLN A 57 17.48 -2.19 17.97
CA GLN A 57 16.26 -1.39 18.04
C GLN A 57 15.16 -1.93 17.10
N ASN A 58 15.52 -2.36 15.89
CA ASN A 58 14.58 -3.00 14.98
C ASN A 58 14.07 -4.33 15.52
N LEU A 59 14.95 -5.12 16.16
CA LEU A 59 14.55 -6.36 16.81
C LEU A 59 13.49 -6.11 17.89
N ALA A 60 13.65 -5.07 18.70
CA ALA A 60 12.65 -4.70 19.70
C ALA A 60 11.29 -4.37 19.07
N ILE A 61 11.27 -3.66 17.93
CA ILE A 61 10.04 -3.35 17.18
C ILE A 61 9.40 -4.63 16.63
N VAL A 62 10.19 -5.50 16.02
CA VAL A 62 9.74 -6.79 15.48
C VAL A 62 9.17 -7.70 16.58
N GLU A 63 9.86 -7.82 17.71
CA GLU A 63 9.39 -8.61 18.86
C GLU A 63 8.12 -8.03 19.49
N ALA A 64 8.01 -6.69 19.55
CA ALA A 64 6.80 -6.03 20.01
C ALA A 64 5.60 -6.33 19.09
N ALA A 65 5.80 -6.28 17.77
CA ALA A 65 4.78 -6.63 16.79
C ALA A 65 4.40 -8.12 16.86
N GLN A 66 5.40 -9.00 16.94
CA GLN A 66 5.24 -10.45 17.11
C GLN A 66 4.33 -10.77 18.30
N LYS A 67 4.62 -10.17 19.47
CA LYS A 67 3.81 -10.36 20.68
C LYS A 67 2.41 -9.75 20.57
N ARG A 68 2.32 -8.49 20.13
CA ARG A 68 1.06 -7.73 20.08
C ARG A 68 0.01 -8.39 19.16
N TYR A 69 0.45 -8.93 18.03
CA TYR A 69 -0.42 -9.49 17.00
C TYR A 69 -0.36 -11.02 16.94
N ASN A 70 0.32 -11.67 17.89
CA ASN A 70 0.51 -13.13 17.96
C ASN A 70 0.99 -13.73 16.62
N LEU A 71 1.99 -13.09 16.01
CA LEU A 71 2.56 -13.51 14.73
C LEU A 71 3.76 -14.43 14.95
N ASN A 72 4.14 -15.17 13.90
CA ASN A 72 5.39 -15.91 13.89
C ASN A 72 6.59 -14.95 13.77
N LEU A 73 7.62 -15.10 14.60
CA LEU A 73 8.77 -14.18 14.63
C LEU A 73 9.47 -14.07 13.26
N ARG A 74 9.73 -15.20 12.60
CA ARG A 74 10.36 -15.23 11.28
C ARG A 74 9.53 -14.45 10.26
N TYR A 75 8.21 -14.67 10.25
CA TYR A 75 7.31 -13.96 9.36
C TYR A 75 7.35 -12.43 9.55
N VAL A 76 7.47 -11.94 10.79
CA VAL A 76 7.60 -10.50 11.06
C VAL A 76 8.97 -9.97 10.62
N VAL A 77 10.05 -10.71 10.88
CA VAL A 77 11.41 -10.34 10.43
C VAL A 77 11.47 -10.25 8.90
N ASP A 78 10.98 -11.27 8.19
CA ASP A 78 11.02 -11.33 6.72
C ASP A 78 10.28 -10.13 6.11
N ASN A 79 9.12 -9.77 6.67
CA ASN A 79 8.35 -8.60 6.26
C ASN A 79 9.04 -7.26 6.56
N PHE A 80 9.64 -7.13 7.75
CA PHE A 80 10.39 -5.93 8.13
C PHE A 80 11.59 -5.72 7.19
N VAL A 81 12.34 -6.79 6.92
CA VAL A 81 13.50 -6.77 6.02
C VAL A 81 13.09 -6.43 4.59
N HIS A 82 11.98 -7.00 4.11
CA HIS A 82 11.47 -6.70 2.78
C HIS A 82 11.13 -5.21 2.62
N LEU A 83 10.46 -4.62 3.62
CA LEU A 83 10.18 -3.20 3.67
C LEU A 83 11.47 -2.35 3.72
N GLN A 84 12.44 -2.75 4.54
CA GLN A 84 13.71 -2.04 4.67
C GLN A 84 14.48 -1.99 3.34
N GLN A 85 14.58 -3.13 2.67
CA GLN A 85 15.24 -3.22 1.36
C GLN A 85 14.55 -2.31 0.34
N ALA A 86 13.21 -2.26 0.32
CA ALA A 86 12.45 -1.39 -0.57
C ALA A 86 12.67 0.10 -0.29
N LEU A 87 12.95 0.49 0.95
CA LEU A 87 13.17 1.89 1.35
C LEU A 87 14.61 2.39 1.18
N GLY A 88 15.55 1.50 0.82
CA GLY A 88 16.97 1.82 0.61
C GLY A 88 17.96 1.04 1.47
N GLY A 89 17.53 -0.01 2.15
CA GLY A 89 18.39 -0.89 2.95
C GLY A 89 18.89 -0.24 4.25
N GLY A 90 20.13 -0.55 4.65
CA GLY A 90 20.72 -0.09 5.92
C GLY A 90 20.94 1.43 6.05
N GLY A 91 20.60 2.23 5.03
CA GLY A 91 20.58 3.69 5.11
C GLY A 91 19.19 4.28 5.41
N ALA A 92 18.14 3.46 5.40
CA ALA A 92 16.74 3.88 5.51
C ALA A 92 16.07 3.41 6.81
N THR A 93 16.86 3.21 7.87
CA THR A 93 16.41 2.63 9.13
C THR A 93 15.26 3.41 9.78
N ALA A 94 15.37 4.74 9.88
CA ALA A 94 14.33 5.58 10.46
C ALA A 94 13.02 5.51 9.65
N ASP A 95 13.12 5.63 8.32
CA ASP A 95 11.97 5.52 7.40
C ASP A 95 11.32 4.15 7.49
N THR A 96 12.11 3.08 7.61
CA THR A 96 11.63 1.70 7.75
C THR A 96 10.82 1.55 9.02
N ARG A 97 11.34 2.05 10.15
CA ARG A 97 10.61 2.00 11.43
C ARG A 97 9.30 2.78 11.36
N GLN A 98 9.31 3.95 10.74
CA GLN A 98 8.11 4.77 10.57
C GLN A 98 7.07 4.06 9.71
N ALA A 99 7.46 3.59 8.52
CA ALA A 99 6.57 2.87 7.59
C ALA A 99 6.03 1.58 8.22
N PHE A 100 6.89 0.82 8.92
CA PHE A 100 6.48 -0.42 9.57
C PHE A 100 5.44 -0.18 10.67
N ASN A 101 5.64 0.85 11.51
CA ASN A 101 4.66 1.21 12.53
C ASN A 101 3.31 1.64 11.92
N LEU A 102 3.34 2.38 10.81
CA LEU A 102 2.15 2.76 10.06
C LEU A 102 1.42 1.55 9.45
N ILE A 103 2.16 0.57 8.91
CA ILE A 103 1.62 -0.71 8.46
C ILE A 103 0.96 -1.48 9.62
N LEU A 104 1.61 -1.55 10.78
CA LEU A 104 1.05 -2.23 11.97
C LEU A 104 -0.24 -1.56 12.47
N GLN A 105 -0.36 -0.24 12.36
CA GLN A 105 -1.61 0.47 12.68
C GLN A 105 -2.75 0.10 11.74
N ALA A 106 -2.45 -0.22 10.47
CA ALA A 106 -3.43 -0.66 9.49
C ALA A 106 -3.78 -2.16 9.59
N LEU A 107 -3.08 -2.92 10.43
CA LEU A 107 -3.28 -4.36 10.64
C LEU A 107 -4.54 -4.62 11.48
N ARG A 108 -5.65 -4.88 10.80
CA ARG A 108 -6.98 -5.13 11.39
C ARG A 108 -7.84 -6.04 10.52
N GLY A 109 -8.73 -6.81 11.14
CA GLY A 109 -9.68 -7.67 10.43
C GLY A 109 -8.98 -8.69 9.51
N PRO A 110 -9.38 -8.82 8.23
CA PRO A 110 -8.82 -9.82 7.31
C PRO A 110 -7.45 -9.46 6.73
N ARG A 111 -6.84 -8.33 7.15
CA ARG A 111 -5.59 -7.82 6.59
C ARG A 111 -4.40 -8.57 7.19
N THR A 112 -3.48 -9.06 6.35
CA THR A 112 -2.22 -9.68 6.80
C THR A 112 -1.06 -8.68 6.75
N LEU A 113 0.01 -8.94 7.50
CA LEU A 113 1.21 -8.10 7.50
C LEU A 113 1.83 -8.02 6.10
N ASP A 114 2.00 -9.18 5.46
CA ASP A 114 2.52 -9.32 4.09
C ASP A 114 1.73 -8.49 3.09
N MET A 115 0.40 -8.62 3.08
CA MET A 115 -0.45 -7.84 2.19
C MET A 115 -0.25 -6.33 2.36
N LEU A 116 -0.13 -5.84 3.62
CA LEU A 116 0.06 -4.42 3.91
C LEU A 116 1.47 -3.94 3.54
N VAL A 117 2.50 -4.75 3.80
CA VAL A 117 3.89 -4.46 3.39
C VAL A 117 3.97 -4.38 1.86
N THR A 118 3.45 -5.38 1.15
CA THR A 118 3.43 -5.37 -0.32
C THR A 118 2.69 -4.15 -0.86
N SER A 119 1.53 -3.83 -0.29
CA SER A 119 0.73 -2.67 -0.73
C SER A 119 1.47 -1.34 -0.52
N TYR A 120 2.15 -1.18 0.63
CA TYR A 120 2.97 0.00 0.89
C TYR A 120 4.13 0.11 -0.12
N ILE A 121 4.79 -1.00 -0.43
CA ILE A 121 5.88 -1.04 -1.42
C ILE A 121 5.37 -0.72 -2.83
N GLU A 122 4.18 -1.17 -3.20
CA GLU A 122 3.54 -0.80 -4.47
C GLU A 122 3.32 0.72 -4.57
N LEU A 123 2.79 1.33 -3.51
CA LEU A 123 2.62 2.79 -3.45
C LEU A 123 3.96 3.52 -3.48
N LEU A 124 4.96 3.01 -2.74
CA LEU A 124 6.32 3.55 -2.73
C LEU A 124 6.96 3.54 -4.13
N ARG A 125 6.68 2.52 -4.95
CA ARG A 125 7.19 2.43 -6.33
C ARG A 125 6.44 3.33 -7.31
N ALA A 126 5.15 3.55 -7.08
CA ALA A 126 4.33 4.41 -7.93
C ALA A 126 4.54 5.90 -7.61
N GLU A 127 5.01 6.22 -6.41
CA GLU A 127 5.30 7.57 -5.95
C GLU A 127 6.77 7.96 -6.13
N ASN A 128 7.02 9.26 -6.29
CA ASN A 128 8.37 9.82 -6.26
C ASN A 128 8.86 10.16 -4.84
N SER A 129 7.99 10.06 -3.83
CA SER A 129 8.25 10.46 -2.46
C SER A 129 7.80 9.40 -1.45
N LYS A 130 8.65 9.13 -0.45
CA LYS A 130 8.33 8.28 0.70
C LYS A 130 7.17 8.86 1.50
N GLU A 131 7.09 10.19 1.61
CA GLU A 131 6.03 10.89 2.31
C GLU A 131 4.68 10.71 1.59
N ASP A 132 4.66 10.88 0.27
CA ASP A 132 3.43 10.66 -0.52
C ASP A 132 2.97 9.22 -0.46
N ALA A 133 3.88 8.25 -0.54
CA ALA A 133 3.57 6.84 -0.36
C ALA A 133 2.92 6.55 0.99
N ALA A 134 3.44 7.14 2.08
CA ALA A 134 2.88 7.00 3.41
C ALA A 134 1.48 7.64 3.52
N LEU A 135 1.30 8.86 3.03
CA LEU A 135 0.00 9.55 3.01
C LEU A 135 -1.04 8.79 2.17
N ASN A 136 -0.61 8.23 1.04
CA ASN A 136 -1.46 7.42 0.18
C ASN A 136 -1.86 6.10 0.82
N PHE A 137 -0.95 5.45 1.54
CA PHE A 137 -1.27 4.23 2.27
C PHE A 137 -2.32 4.50 3.35
N ILE A 138 -2.20 5.62 4.08
CA ILE A 138 -3.20 6.07 5.06
C ILE A 138 -4.54 6.31 4.36
N LEU A 139 -4.56 7.02 3.24
CA LEU A 139 -5.77 7.30 2.47
C LEU A 139 -6.48 6.01 2.05
N VAL A 140 -5.76 5.02 1.51
CA VAL A 140 -6.32 3.70 1.16
C VAL A 140 -6.89 3.02 2.41
N ALA A 141 -6.13 3.00 3.50
CA ALA A 141 -6.54 2.38 4.75
C ALA A 141 -7.82 2.99 5.32
N GLU A 142 -7.97 4.31 5.21
CA GLU A 142 -9.12 5.09 5.64
C GLU A 142 -10.33 4.80 4.75
N LYS A 143 -10.25 5.03 3.43
CA LYS A 143 -11.39 4.94 2.51
C LYS A 143 -12.00 3.54 2.45
N VAL A 144 -11.17 2.50 2.51
CA VAL A 144 -11.62 1.10 2.57
C VAL A 144 -12.51 0.82 3.78
N SER A 145 -12.39 1.57 4.89
CA SER A 145 -13.26 1.39 6.07
C SER A 145 -14.73 1.66 5.78
N SER A 146 -15.04 2.38 4.70
CA SER A 146 -16.38 2.84 4.34
C SER A 146 -16.90 2.28 3.01
N SER A 147 -16.11 1.42 2.37
CA SER A 147 -16.34 0.87 1.03
C SER A 147 -16.43 -0.66 1.08
N PRO A 148 -17.17 -1.31 0.15
CA PRO A 148 -17.17 -2.76 0.03
C PRO A 148 -15.87 -3.34 -0.53
N ALA A 149 -14.99 -2.50 -1.11
CA ALA A 149 -13.73 -2.96 -1.68
C ALA A 149 -12.78 -3.49 -0.61
N SER A 150 -12.07 -4.57 -0.90
CA SER A 150 -10.97 -5.02 -0.04
C SER A 150 -9.79 -4.04 -0.09
N PHE A 151 -8.92 -4.10 0.92
CA PHE A 151 -7.72 -3.25 0.95
C PHE A 151 -6.86 -3.42 -0.30
N SER A 152 -6.61 -4.66 -0.74
CA SER A 152 -5.82 -4.93 -1.95
C SER A 152 -6.51 -4.50 -3.24
N GLN A 153 -7.85 -4.50 -3.29
CA GLN A 153 -8.57 -3.97 -4.46
C GLN A 153 -8.43 -2.45 -4.54
N ALA A 154 -8.63 -1.76 -3.42
CA ALA A 154 -8.47 -0.31 -3.35
C ALA A 154 -7.00 0.12 -3.59
N ASN A 155 -6.02 -0.61 -3.04
CA ASN A 155 -4.60 -0.32 -3.29
C ASN A 155 -4.25 -0.43 -4.77
N ARG A 156 -4.63 -1.53 -5.43
CA ARG A 156 -4.36 -1.73 -6.86
C ARG A 156 -5.02 -0.67 -7.73
N PHE A 157 -6.27 -0.32 -7.43
CA PHE A 157 -6.98 0.76 -8.12
C PHE A 157 -6.29 2.11 -7.91
N PHE A 158 -5.84 2.43 -6.70
CA PHE A 158 -5.15 3.69 -6.46
C PHE A 158 -3.78 3.74 -7.14
N THR A 159 -2.99 2.66 -7.03
CA THR A 159 -1.71 2.51 -7.73
C THR A 159 -1.90 2.65 -9.25
N SER A 160 -2.98 2.12 -9.83
CA SER A 160 -3.23 2.27 -11.26
C SER A 160 -3.56 3.73 -11.65
N LEU A 161 -4.25 4.49 -10.79
CA LEU A 161 -4.46 5.92 -11.00
C LEU A 161 -3.15 6.71 -10.94
N LEU A 162 -2.26 6.39 -9.99
CA LEU A 162 -0.94 7.02 -9.90
C LEU A 162 -0.11 6.79 -11.17
N LEU A 163 -0.10 5.54 -11.66
CA LEU A 163 0.60 5.20 -12.90
C LEU A 163 -0.05 5.81 -14.14
N LEU A 164 -1.38 5.92 -14.17
CA LEU A 164 -2.12 6.50 -15.29
C LEU A 164 -1.88 8.00 -15.42
N LEU A 165 -1.91 8.72 -14.29
CA LEU A 165 -1.76 10.18 -14.27
C LEU A 165 -0.29 10.61 -14.25
N GLY A 166 0.60 9.76 -13.72
CA GLY A 166 2.02 10.02 -13.60
C GLY A 166 2.41 10.69 -12.27
N ASN A 167 3.69 10.60 -11.95
CA ASN A 167 4.22 10.81 -10.60
C ASN A 167 4.19 12.27 -10.09
N ASN A 168 3.74 13.24 -10.90
CA ASN A 168 3.56 14.65 -10.49
C ASN A 168 2.10 15.01 -10.23
N HIS A 169 1.20 14.04 -10.34
CA HIS A 169 -0.25 14.22 -10.30
C HIS A 169 -0.90 13.45 -9.14
N THR A 170 -0.14 13.20 -8.07
CA THR A 170 -0.59 12.48 -6.86
C THR A 170 -1.88 13.07 -6.29
N ASN A 171 -2.01 14.40 -6.25
CA ASN A 171 -3.24 15.04 -5.76
C ASN A 171 -4.46 14.76 -6.66
N TYR A 172 -4.29 14.71 -7.98
CA TYR A 172 -5.37 14.32 -8.89
C TYR A 172 -5.74 12.84 -8.72
N ALA A 173 -4.76 11.97 -8.53
CA ALA A 173 -5.03 10.56 -8.25
C ALA A 173 -5.81 10.39 -6.92
N ARG A 174 -5.43 11.11 -5.86
CA ARG A 174 -6.14 11.12 -4.56
C ARG A 174 -7.59 11.60 -4.72
N ASP A 175 -7.80 12.58 -5.59
CA ASP A 175 -9.10 13.21 -5.85
C ASP A 175 -10.06 12.23 -6.56
N VAL A 176 -9.57 11.57 -7.62
CA VAL A 176 -10.31 10.53 -8.36
C VAL A 176 -10.54 9.31 -7.48
N PHE A 177 -9.52 8.88 -6.73
CA PHE A 177 -9.64 7.75 -5.80
C PHE A 177 -10.74 8.00 -4.77
N SER A 178 -10.79 9.19 -4.17
CA SER A 178 -11.79 9.55 -3.17
C SER A 178 -13.22 9.51 -3.73
N ARG A 179 -13.44 10.01 -4.96
CA ARG A 179 -14.73 9.92 -5.66
C ARG A 179 -15.13 8.48 -5.94
N ALA A 180 -14.23 7.71 -6.53
CA ALA A 180 -14.46 6.32 -6.87
C ALA A 180 -14.80 5.48 -5.63
N MET A 181 -14.09 5.69 -4.51
CA MET A 181 -14.37 5.00 -3.26
C MET A 181 -15.74 5.39 -2.68
N PHE A 182 -16.18 6.64 -2.84
CA PHE A 182 -17.51 7.08 -2.41
C PHE A 182 -18.64 6.35 -3.15
N VAL A 183 -18.51 6.17 -4.46
CA VAL A 183 -19.52 5.50 -5.31
C VAL A 183 -19.30 3.99 -5.48
N SER A 184 -18.27 3.42 -4.85
CA SER A 184 -17.88 2.01 -4.99
C SER A 184 -18.90 0.99 -4.48
N LYS A 185 -19.96 1.44 -3.79
CA LYS A 185 -21.12 0.61 -3.43
C LYS A 185 -22.06 0.35 -4.60
N THR A 186 -22.04 1.24 -5.60
CA THR A 186 -22.91 1.19 -6.77
C THR A 186 -22.15 0.67 -7.98
N TYR A 187 -20.91 1.11 -8.16
CA TYR A 187 -20.09 0.77 -9.33
C TYR A 187 -18.81 0.05 -8.93
N SER A 188 -18.37 -0.90 -9.75
CA SER A 188 -17.11 -1.60 -9.50
C SER A 188 -15.91 -0.67 -9.72
N LEU A 189 -14.81 -0.87 -8.98
CA LEU A 189 -13.58 -0.10 -9.19
C LEU A 189 -13.00 -0.27 -10.60
N THR A 190 -13.25 -1.41 -11.25
CA THR A 190 -12.83 -1.65 -12.63
C THR A 190 -13.60 -0.78 -13.63
N ASP A 191 -14.92 -0.64 -13.44
CA ASP A 191 -15.74 0.20 -14.31
C ASP A 191 -15.42 1.68 -14.11
N LEU A 192 -15.22 2.09 -12.86
CA LEU A 192 -14.79 3.46 -12.50
C LEU A 192 -13.43 3.80 -13.12
N HIS A 193 -12.47 2.87 -13.06
CA HIS A 193 -11.16 3.04 -13.69
C HIS A 193 -11.27 3.17 -15.20
N THR A 194 -12.09 2.31 -15.83
CA THR A 194 -12.27 2.30 -17.28
C THR A 194 -12.93 3.59 -17.75
N SER A 195 -14.00 4.01 -17.08
CA SER A 195 -14.70 5.27 -17.35
C SER A 195 -13.76 6.48 -17.25
N PHE A 196 -13.03 6.60 -16.12
CA PHE A 196 -12.10 7.71 -15.94
C PHE A 196 -10.99 7.72 -17.01
N LYS A 197 -10.42 6.55 -17.34
CA LYS A 197 -9.40 6.44 -18.40
C LYS A 197 -9.92 6.88 -19.77
N MET A 198 -11.17 6.57 -20.11
CA MET A 198 -11.76 6.99 -21.38
C MET A 198 -11.93 8.51 -21.44
N LEU A 199 -12.36 9.14 -20.35
CA LEU A 199 -12.45 10.60 -20.24
C LEU A 199 -11.07 11.24 -20.38
N LEU A 200 -10.09 10.71 -19.64
CA LEU A 200 -8.70 11.20 -19.68
C LEU A 200 -8.09 11.16 -21.07
N ASN A 201 -8.35 10.10 -21.84
CA ASN A 201 -7.84 9.97 -23.21
C ASN A 201 -8.52 10.90 -24.22
N THR A 202 -9.70 11.44 -23.87
CA THR A 202 -10.50 12.28 -24.78
C THR A 202 -10.27 13.77 -24.51
N GLU A 203 -10.01 14.12 -23.25
CA GLU A 203 -9.84 15.50 -22.80
C GLU A 203 -8.40 16.00 -22.94
N ASN A 204 -8.25 17.32 -23.00
CA ASN A 204 -6.94 17.98 -23.10
C ASN A 204 -6.30 18.27 -21.73
N SER A 205 -7.04 18.14 -20.63
CA SER A 205 -6.56 18.37 -19.27
C SER A 205 -7.06 17.31 -18.28
N ILE A 206 -6.25 17.05 -17.25
CA ILE A 206 -6.62 16.13 -16.17
C ILE A 206 -7.80 16.72 -15.37
N GLU A 207 -7.76 18.03 -15.14
CA GLU A 207 -8.80 18.78 -14.42
C GLU A 207 -10.16 18.66 -15.12
N ASP A 208 -10.20 18.78 -16.45
CA ASP A 208 -11.43 18.60 -17.21
C ASP A 208 -11.93 17.17 -17.14
N SER A 209 -11.02 16.19 -17.19
CA SER A 209 -11.34 14.78 -17.07
C SER A 209 -11.98 14.47 -15.72
N ILE A 210 -11.48 15.06 -14.63
CA ILE A 210 -12.05 14.92 -13.28
C ILE A 210 -13.43 15.58 -13.21
N GLY A 211 -13.56 16.81 -13.70
CA GLY A 211 -14.86 17.50 -13.72
C GLY A 211 -15.91 16.78 -14.55
N ASN A 212 -15.50 16.16 -15.65
CA ASN A 212 -16.36 15.33 -16.48
C ASN A 212 -16.71 13.99 -15.84
N PHE A 213 -15.77 13.40 -15.08
CA PHE A 213 -16.02 12.19 -14.34
C PHE A 213 -17.14 12.40 -13.31
N ASP A 214 -17.15 13.54 -12.61
CA ASP A 214 -18.25 13.90 -11.71
C ASP A 214 -19.61 14.01 -12.42
N LEU A 215 -19.63 14.57 -13.63
CA LEU A 215 -20.86 14.64 -14.44
C LEU A 215 -21.31 13.25 -14.90
N VAL A 216 -20.39 12.42 -15.38
CA VAL A 216 -20.67 11.05 -15.78
C VAL A 216 -21.21 10.23 -14.61
N LEU A 217 -20.64 10.37 -13.40
CA LEU A 217 -21.16 9.72 -12.20
C LEU A 217 -22.59 10.15 -11.88
N ARG A 218 -22.93 11.44 -12.03
CA ARG A 218 -24.30 11.93 -11.85
C ARG A 218 -25.26 11.42 -12.92
N GLY A 219 -24.83 11.39 -14.19
CA GLY A 219 -25.62 10.82 -15.28
C GLY A 219 -25.87 9.32 -15.06
N ALA A 220 -24.85 8.60 -14.60
CA ALA A 220 -24.95 7.18 -14.24
C ALA A 220 -25.94 6.96 -13.09
N ASP A 221 -25.96 7.83 -12.07
CA ASP A 221 -26.95 7.78 -10.98
C ASP A 221 -28.39 7.92 -11.50
N ARG A 222 -28.60 8.68 -12.59
CA ARG A 222 -29.92 8.84 -13.21
C ARG A 222 -30.35 7.66 -14.07
N CYS A 223 -29.45 7.04 -14.82
CA CYS A 223 -29.81 5.92 -15.70
C CYS A 223 -29.48 4.52 -15.15
N GLY A 224 -28.76 4.44 -14.04
CA GLY A 224 -28.30 3.20 -13.41
C GLY A 224 -27.12 2.52 -14.11
N ASP A 225 -26.49 3.15 -15.11
CA ASP A 225 -25.43 2.54 -15.92
C ASP A 225 -24.26 3.51 -16.19
N LEU A 226 -23.14 3.26 -15.53
CA LEU A 226 -21.91 4.03 -15.68
C LEU A 226 -21.32 3.95 -17.09
N THR A 227 -21.35 2.78 -17.71
CA THR A 227 -20.79 2.57 -19.06
C THR A 227 -21.60 3.38 -20.06
N LYS A 228 -22.93 3.30 -19.97
CA LYS A 228 -23.82 4.09 -20.81
C LYS A 228 -23.60 5.59 -20.62
N ALA A 229 -23.61 6.08 -19.39
CA ALA A 229 -23.38 7.49 -19.10
C ALA A 229 -22.02 7.99 -19.62
N THR A 230 -20.97 7.17 -19.52
CA THR A 230 -19.64 7.47 -20.07
C THR A 230 -19.70 7.59 -21.60
N LEU A 231 -20.28 6.61 -22.28
CA LEU A 231 -20.37 6.60 -23.74
C LEU A 231 -21.21 7.76 -24.28
N ASP A 232 -22.34 8.07 -23.63
CA ASP A 232 -23.17 9.21 -23.99
C ASP A 232 -22.40 10.53 -23.81
N PHE A 233 -21.63 10.68 -22.73
CA PHE A 233 -20.80 11.86 -22.52
C PHE A 233 -19.72 12.00 -23.60
N LEU A 234 -19.06 10.91 -23.97
CA LEU A 234 -18.04 10.90 -25.03
C LEU A 234 -18.65 11.21 -26.40
N GLN A 235 -19.86 10.71 -26.69
CA GLN A 235 -20.58 11.06 -27.92
C GLN A 235 -20.93 12.55 -27.95
N VAL A 236 -21.38 13.12 -26.83
CA VAL A 236 -21.61 14.56 -26.72
C VAL A 236 -20.30 15.31 -26.95
N LEU A 237 -19.20 14.93 -26.30
CA LEU A 237 -17.89 15.55 -26.53
C LEU A 237 -17.46 15.50 -28.00
N GLN A 238 -17.64 14.38 -28.70
CA GLN A 238 -17.27 14.26 -30.12
C GLN A 238 -18.07 15.19 -31.06
N GLN A 239 -19.28 15.59 -30.67
CA GLN A 239 -20.10 16.53 -31.43
C GLN A 239 -19.64 17.98 -31.30
N TYR A 240 -18.87 18.29 -30.25
CA TYR A 240 -18.30 19.60 -29.98
C TYR A 240 -16.77 19.56 -30.22
N SER A 241 -16.15 20.64 -30.68
CA SER A 241 -14.68 20.66 -30.76
C SER A 241 -14.09 20.64 -29.35
N ASN A 242 -12.86 20.14 -29.14
CA ASN A 242 -12.18 20.09 -27.82
C ASN A 242 -12.03 21.45 -27.10
N SER A 243 -12.43 22.56 -27.73
CA SER A 243 -12.51 23.92 -27.18
C SER A 243 -13.89 24.29 -26.60
N GLN A 244 -14.89 23.42 -26.71
CA GLN A 244 -16.30 23.65 -26.33
C GLN A 244 -16.77 22.68 -25.23
N THR A 245 -15.86 22.33 -24.30
CA THR A 245 -16.15 21.44 -23.17
C THR A 245 -17.33 21.93 -22.33
N LYS A 246 -17.54 23.25 -22.21
CA LYS A 246 -18.67 23.83 -21.47
C LYS A 246 -20.02 23.52 -22.13
N GLU A 247 -20.12 23.66 -23.44
CA GLU A 247 -21.32 23.37 -24.22
C GLU A 247 -21.65 21.87 -24.17
N ALA A 248 -20.64 21.01 -24.31
CA ALA A 248 -20.79 19.57 -24.16
C ALA A 248 -21.32 19.19 -22.77
N ARG A 249 -20.75 19.77 -21.69
CA ARG A 249 -21.24 19.57 -20.32
C ARG A 249 -22.70 19.98 -20.16
N ASN A 250 -23.09 21.14 -20.69
CA ASN A 250 -24.48 21.63 -20.63
C ASN A 250 -25.45 20.71 -21.38
N MET A 251 -25.04 20.17 -22.52
CA MET A 251 -25.86 19.24 -23.29
C MET A 251 -26.05 17.92 -22.53
N PHE A 252 -24.98 17.37 -21.95
CA PHE A 252 -25.07 16.16 -21.14
C PHE A 252 -25.93 16.36 -19.88
N ILE A 253 -25.80 17.52 -19.22
CA ILE A 253 -26.65 17.92 -18.09
C ILE A 253 -28.14 17.89 -18.48
N ARG A 254 -28.49 18.42 -19.66
CA ARG A 254 -29.87 18.40 -20.17
C ARG A 254 -30.34 16.99 -20.52
N LEU A 255 -29.47 16.16 -21.11
CA LEU A 255 -29.79 14.78 -21.48
C LEU A 255 -30.20 13.93 -20.26
N TYR A 256 -29.56 14.17 -19.11
CA TYR A 256 -29.75 13.39 -17.90
C TYR A 256 -30.51 14.11 -16.78
N GLU A 257 -30.91 15.37 -16.98
CA GLU A 257 -31.59 16.21 -15.97
C GLU A 257 -30.84 16.24 -14.62
N ILE A 258 -29.53 16.51 -14.69
CA ILE A 258 -28.62 16.54 -13.53
C ILE A 258 -28.21 17.93 -13.08
#